data_AF-A0A2P2J492-F1
#
_entry.id   AF-A0A2P2J492-F1
#
_cell.length_a   1.000
_cell.length_b   1.000
_cell.length_c   1.000
_cell.angle_alpha   90.00
_cell.angle_beta   90.00
_cell.angle_gamma   90.00
#
_symmetry.space_group_name_H-M   'P 1'
#
loop_
_entity.id
_entity.type
_entity.pdbx_description
1 polymer ?
#
loop_
_entity_poly.entity_id
_entity_poly.type
_entity_poly.pdbx_seq_one_letter_code
_entity_poly.pdbx_strand_id
1 'polypeptide(L)'
;MYEDGVFVAVDVDFLVDAHICIFEDISAYGRYLCFNHVVNRPEDAIKLARALVPEPSLSHSFDQDTRMMQQKINNKKLSKLMIDFESKGESQMVQ
;
A
#
# COMPACT_ATOMS: atom_id res chain seq x y z
N MET A 1 -5.99 -1.71 18.75
CA MET A 1 -6.45 -1.47 17.36
C MET A 1 -5.83 -2.55 16.49
N TYR A 2 -6.33 -3.80 16.55
CA TYR A 2 -5.86 -4.93 15.70
C TYR A 2 -6.79 -6.15 15.71
N GLU A 3 -7.87 -6.18 16.50
CA GLU A 3 -8.81 -7.31 16.41
C GLU A 3 -9.65 -7.28 15.12
N ASP A 4 -9.82 -6.11 14.49
CA ASP A 4 -10.58 -5.99 13.24
C ASP A 4 -10.07 -4.86 12.31
N GLY A 5 -8.74 -4.71 12.17
CA GLY A 5 -8.13 -3.64 11.38
C GLY A 5 -7.46 -4.12 10.09
N VAL A 6 -7.61 -3.36 9.01
CA VAL A 6 -6.73 -3.51 7.82
C VAL A 6 -5.42 -2.80 8.08
N PHE A 7 -4.30 -3.52 7.96
CA PHE A 7 -2.97 -2.92 7.96
C PHE A 7 -2.56 -2.63 6.52
N VAL A 8 -1.99 -1.45 6.28
CA VAL A 8 -1.43 -1.07 4.98
C VAL A 8 0.03 -0.66 5.17
N ALA A 9 0.86 -1.06 4.23
CA ALA A 9 2.28 -0.73 4.21
C ALA A 9 2.66 -0.13 2.85
N VAL A 10 3.77 0.60 2.85
CA VAL A 10 4.32 1.23 1.66
C VAL A 10 5.80 0.90 1.55
N ASP A 11 6.21 0.47 0.37
CA ASP A 11 7.63 0.36 0.06
C ASP A 11 8.26 1.76 -0.04
N VAL A 12 9.50 1.90 0.42
CA VAL A 12 10.18 3.21 0.42
C VAL A 12 10.32 3.75 -1.00
N ASP A 13 10.65 2.91 -1.97
CA ASP A 13 10.79 3.32 -3.37
C ASP A 13 9.47 3.87 -3.93
N PHE A 14 8.36 3.17 -3.67
CA PHE A 14 7.03 3.63 -4.06
C PHE A 14 6.66 4.98 -3.40
N LEU A 15 7.05 5.18 -2.14
CA LEU A 15 6.81 6.43 -1.42
C LEU A 15 7.59 7.60 -2.05
N VAL A 16 8.81 7.37 -2.50
CA VAL A 16 9.64 8.36 -3.19
C VAL A 16 9.00 8.75 -4.52
N ASP A 17 8.62 7.76 -5.34
CA ASP A 17 7.96 8.01 -6.63
C ASP A 17 6.65 8.78 -6.45
N ALA A 18 5.85 8.40 -5.45
CA ALA A 18 4.61 9.09 -5.12
C ALA A 18 4.84 10.57 -4.77
N HIS A 19 5.92 10.90 -4.06
CA HIS A 19 6.25 12.29 -3.73
C HIS A 19 6.65 13.09 -4.98
N ILE A 20 7.47 12.50 -5.86
CA ILE A 20 7.88 13.15 -7.12
C ILE A 20 6.64 13.44 -7.96
N CYS A 21 5.78 12.43 -8.18
CA CYS A 21 4.58 12.59 -8.99
C CYS A 21 3.63 13.68 -8.44
N ILE A 22 3.42 13.71 -7.11
CA ILE A 22 2.55 14.72 -6.48
C ILE A 22 3.14 16.12 -6.60
N PHE A 23 4.45 16.25 -6.46
CA PHE A 23 5.13 17.55 -6.53
C PHE A 23 5.12 18.14 -7.94
N GLU A 24 5.28 17.29 -8.97
CA GLU A 24 5.39 17.74 -10.36
C GLU A 24 4.02 17.98 -11.03
N ASP A 25 2.95 17.36 -10.56
CA ASP A 25 1.62 17.58 -11.13
C ASP A 25 0.98 18.86 -10.56
N ILE A 26 0.86 19.89 -11.41
CA ILE A 26 0.23 21.18 -11.07
C ILE A 26 -1.24 21.07 -10.62
N SER A 27 -1.90 19.96 -10.93
CA SER A 27 -3.29 19.67 -10.54
C SER A 27 -3.37 18.89 -9.22
N ALA A 28 -2.23 18.52 -8.61
CA ALA A 28 -2.23 17.83 -7.34
C ALA A 28 -2.65 18.76 -6.19
N TYR A 29 -3.60 18.31 -5.37
CA TYR A 29 -4.06 19.09 -4.22
C TYR A 29 -4.58 18.20 -3.09
N GLY A 30 -4.51 18.70 -1.86
CA GLY A 30 -5.02 18.00 -0.68
C GLY A 30 -4.18 16.78 -0.29
N ARG A 31 -4.82 15.80 0.36
CA ARG A 31 -4.14 14.60 0.89
C ARG A 31 -4.23 13.43 -0.09
N TYR A 32 -3.20 12.59 -0.07
CA TYR A 32 -3.11 11.33 -0.81
C TYR A 32 -2.79 10.23 0.18
N LEU A 33 -3.43 9.08 0.00
CA LEU A 33 -3.15 7.92 0.81
C LEU A 33 -2.16 7.03 0.05
N CYS A 34 -0.97 6.86 0.62
CA CYS A 34 0.16 6.19 -0.03
C CYS A 34 0.40 4.83 0.62
N PHE A 35 0.03 3.78 -0.10
CA PHE A 35 0.33 2.39 0.23
C PHE A 35 0.30 1.57 -1.06
N ASN A 36 1.10 0.51 -1.11
CA ASN A 36 1.12 -0.46 -2.20
C ASN A 36 0.97 -1.91 -1.69
N HIS A 37 0.93 -2.10 -0.36
CA HIS A 37 0.67 -3.38 0.29
C HIS A 37 -0.53 -3.28 1.24
N VAL A 38 -1.39 -4.29 1.20
CA VAL A 38 -2.54 -4.44 2.10
C VAL A 38 -2.44 -5.79 2.79
N VAL A 39 -2.53 -5.77 4.12
CA VAL A 39 -2.60 -6.95 4.97
C VAL A 39 -3.99 -6.97 5.60
N ASN A 40 -4.88 -7.75 5.00
CA ASN A 40 -6.29 -7.88 5.40
C ASN A 40 -6.71 -9.35 5.63
N ARG A 41 -5.76 -10.27 5.54
CA ARG A 41 -5.94 -11.69 5.82
C ARG A 41 -4.98 -12.13 6.92
N PRO A 42 -5.38 -13.09 7.78
CA PRO A 42 -4.49 -13.66 8.79
C PRO A 42 -3.18 -14.20 8.21
N GLU A 43 -3.23 -14.82 7.03
CA GLU A 43 -2.05 -15.41 6.38
C GLU A 43 -1.03 -14.34 5.96
N ASP A 44 -1.50 -13.19 5.47
CA ASP A 44 -0.65 -12.06 5.09
C ASP A 44 0.01 -11.44 6.33
N ALA A 45 -0.70 -11.38 7.46
CA ALA A 45 -0.17 -10.89 8.72
C ALA A 45 0.90 -11.83 9.28
N ILE A 46 0.68 -13.15 9.22
CA ILE A 46 1.69 -14.15 9.60
C ILE A 46 2.91 -14.06 8.70
N LYS A 47 2.73 -13.92 7.39
CA LYS A 47 3.81 -13.76 6.42
C LYS A 47 4.64 -12.51 6.73
N LEU A 48 3.98 -11.39 7.02
CA LEU A 48 4.64 -10.16 7.43
C LEU A 48 5.42 -10.34 8.75
N ALA A 49 4.79 -10.94 9.77
CA ALA A 49 5.44 -11.17 11.06
C ALA A 49 6.72 -12.01 10.95
N ARG A 50 6.69 -13.07 10.12
CA ARG A 50 7.87 -13.90 9.83
C ARG A 50 8.96 -13.17 9.05
N ALA A 51 8.60 -12.22 8.20
CA ALA A 51 9.57 -11.40 7.48
C ALA A 51 10.27 -10.40 8.41
N LEU A 52 9.58 -9.92 9.45
CA LEU A 52 10.09 -8.91 10.38
C LEU A 52 10.81 -9.50 11.59
N VAL A 53 10.45 -10.72 12.02
CA VAL A 53 10.98 -11.35 13.24
C VAL A 53 11.47 -12.77 12.91
N PRO A 54 12.71 -13.15 13.25
CA PRO A 54 13.27 -14.47 12.95
C PRO A 54 12.53 -15.65 13.61
N GLU A 55 11.98 -15.45 14.82
CA GLU A 55 11.18 -16.44 15.54
C GLU A 55 9.93 -15.78 16.14
N PRO A 56 8.88 -15.55 15.33
CA PRO A 56 7.65 -15.00 15.87
C PRO A 56 6.99 -16.08 16.73
N SER A 57 6.74 -15.78 18.00
CA SER A 57 5.87 -16.59 18.86
C SER A 57 4.43 -16.45 18.38
N LEU A 58 4.10 -17.12 17.28
CA LEU A 58 2.76 -17.14 16.70
C LEU A 58 1.89 -18.00 17.62
N SER A 59 0.98 -17.37 18.36
CA SER A 59 0.00 -18.08 19.16
C SER A 59 -0.83 -19.00 18.25
N HIS A 60 -0.81 -20.31 18.51
CA HIS A 60 -1.56 -21.33 17.77
C HIS A 60 -3.09 -21.16 17.81
N SER A 61 -3.61 -20.12 18.47
CA SER A 61 -5.03 -19.77 18.56
C SER A 61 -5.45 -18.71 17.55
N PHE A 62 -4.74 -18.55 16.43
CA PHE A 62 -5.35 -17.90 15.26
C PHE A 62 -6.51 -18.81 14.85
N ASP A 63 -7.69 -18.50 15.41
CA ASP A 63 -8.94 -19.11 15.04
C ASP A 63 -8.99 -19.09 13.51
N GLN A 64 -9.36 -20.22 12.91
CA GLN A 64 -9.52 -20.36 11.46
C GLN A 64 -10.70 -19.52 10.94
N ASP A 65 -10.93 -18.34 11.51
CA ASP A 65 -11.81 -17.35 10.95
C ASP A 65 -11.08 -16.80 9.71
N THR A 66 -11.21 -17.50 8.59
CA THR A 66 -10.77 -17.12 7.25
C THR A 66 -11.50 -15.86 6.74
N ARG A 67 -12.10 -15.07 7.64
CA ARG A 67 -12.83 -13.86 7.33
C ARG A 67 -11.82 -12.83 6.87
N MET A 68 -11.82 -12.61 5.57
CA MET A 68 -11.10 -11.49 4.99
C MET A 68 -11.66 -10.19 5.57
N MET A 69 -10.79 -9.39 6.16
CA MET A 69 -11.14 -8.09 6.71
C MET A 69 -11.57 -7.16 5.58
N GLN A 70 -12.73 -6.52 5.72
CA GLN A 70 -13.23 -5.63 4.66
C GLN A 70 -12.30 -4.42 4.50
N GLN A 71 -11.63 -4.33 3.37
CA GLN A 71 -10.84 -3.16 2.99
C GLN A 71 -11.73 -1.97 2.63
N LYS A 72 -11.93 -1.05 3.58
CA LYS A 72 -12.66 0.22 3.36
C LYS A 72 -11.75 1.38 2.93
N ILE A 73 -10.45 1.13 2.84
CA ILE A 73 -9.42 2.10 2.52
C ILE A 73 -8.93 1.93 1.07
N ASN A 74 -8.74 3.03 0.34
CA ASN A 74 -8.25 2.98 -1.04
C ASN A 74 -7.27 4.11 -1.32
N ASN A 75 -6.33 3.87 -2.25
CA ASN A 75 -5.33 4.81 -2.75
C ASN A 75 -5.65 5.27 -4.18
N LYS A 76 -6.89 5.12 -4.67
CA LYS A 76 -7.26 5.35 -6.08
C LYS A 76 -6.82 6.71 -6.62
N LYS A 77 -6.89 7.75 -5.79
CA LYS A 77 -6.46 9.11 -6.13
C LYS A 77 -4.95 9.17 -6.45
N LEU A 78 -4.12 8.48 -5.66
CA LEU A 78 -2.69 8.39 -5.90
C LEU A 78 -2.39 7.50 -7.10
N SER A 79 -3.01 6.32 -7.18
CA SER A 79 -2.77 5.38 -8.29
C SER A 79 -3.08 6.00 -9.65
N LYS A 80 -4.17 6.77 -9.74
CA LYS A 80 -4.49 7.52 -10.96
C LYS A 80 -3.37 8.50 -11.32
N LEU A 81 -2.94 9.32 -10.35
CA LEU A 81 -1.92 10.33 -10.56
C LEU A 81 -0.58 9.71 -11.01
N MET A 82 -0.18 8.58 -10.44
CA MET A 82 1.08 7.90 -10.80
C MET A 82 1.02 7.27 -12.20
N ILE A 83 -0.12 6.70 -12.61
CA ILE A 83 -0.32 6.19 -13.99
C ILE A 83 -0.29 7.35 -15.00
N ASP A 84 -0.98 8.45 -14.67
CA ASP A 84 -0.99 9.66 -15.50
C ASP A 84 0.43 10.27 -15.61
N PHE A 85 1.29 10.09 -14.60
CA PHE A 85 2.68 10.53 -14.62
C PHE A 85 3.57 9.69 -15.54
N GLU A 86 3.49 8.35 -15.44
CA GLU A 86 4.25 7.42 -16.27
C GLU A 86 3.96 7.60 -17.77
N SER A 87 2.68 7.79 -18.13
CA SER A 87 2.26 8.06 -19.51
C SER A 87 2.76 9.39 -20.09
N LYS A 88 3.02 10.40 -19.26
CA LYS A 88 3.59 11.69 -19.69
C LYS A 88 5.08 11.55 -20.06
N GLY A 89 5.82 10.65 -19.40
CA GLY A 89 7.22 10.39 -19.66
C GLY A 89 7.49 9.77 -21.04
N GLU A 90 6.62 8.87 -21.50
CA GLU A 90 6.73 8.24 -22.83
C GLU A 90 6.48 9.23 -23.98
N SER A 91 5.68 10.27 -23.74
CA SER A 91 5.38 11.29 -24.75
C SER A 91 6.51 12.30 -24.97
N GLN A 92 7.48 12.37 -24.06
CA GLN A 92 8.60 13.32 -24.11
C GLN A 92 9.86 12.79 -24.82
N MET A 93 9.92 11.50 -25.16
CA MET A 93 11.02 10.90 -25.94
C MET A 93 10.80 10.94 -27.47
N VAL A 94 9.72 11.57 -27.95
CA VAL A 94 9.44 11.76 -29.37
C VAL A 94 9.55 13.24 -29.73
N GLN A 95 10.75 13.82 -29.60
CA GLN A 95 11.16 15.06 -30.28
C GLN A 95 12.64 15.01 -30.65
#